data_AF-H0JMV8-F1
#
_entry.id   AF-H0JMV8-F1
#
_cell.length_a   1.000
_cell.length_b   1.000
_cell.length_c   1.000
_cell.angle_alpha   90.00
_cell.angle_beta   90.00
_cell.angle_gamma   90.00
#
_symmetry.space_group_name_H-M   'P 1'
#
loop_
_entity.id
_entity.type
_entity.pdbx_description
1 polymer ?
#
loop_
_entity_poly.entity_id
_entity_poly.type
_entity_poly.pdbx_seq_one_letter_code
_entity_poly.pdbx_strand_id
1 'polypeptide(L)' 'MFIDEHQHRWGIEPICRVLSENTGREDVEAATVQWVHWFDTERVHGILDYRTPTEIETACYAQPPAAPAA' A
#
# COMPACT_ATOMS: atom_id res chain seq x y z
N MET A 1 -13.65 12.44 14.24
CA MET A 1 -13.87 12.92 12.85
C MET A 1 -13.77 11.73 11.90
N PHE A 2 -14.12 11.89 10.61
CA PHE A 2 -14.09 10.80 9.61
C PHE A 2 -12.73 10.06 9.55
N ILE A 3 -11.62 10.80 9.67
CA ILE A 3 -10.26 10.22 9.66
C ILE A 3 -10.03 9.31 10.87
N ASP A 4 -10.37 9.75 12.10
CA ASP A 4 -10.18 8.92 13.31
C ASP A 4 -10.93 7.58 13.23
N GLU A 5 -12.14 7.60 12.66
CA GLU A 5 -13.00 6.42 12.57
C GLU A 5 -12.48 5.40 11.55
N HIS A 6 -11.80 5.86 10.51
CA HIS A 6 -11.42 5.02 9.37
C HIS A 6 -9.92 4.75 9.25
N GLN A 7 -9.08 5.40 10.06
CA GLN A 7 -7.64 5.28 9.95
C GLN A 7 -7.13 3.83 10.00
N HIS A 8 -7.71 2.99 10.85
CA HIS A 8 -7.37 1.56 10.93
C HIS A 8 -7.78 0.80 9.67
N ARG A 9 -9.00 1.05 9.16
CA ARG A 9 -9.51 0.40 7.95
C ARG A 9 -8.66 0.72 6.72
N TRP A 10 -8.06 1.90 6.69
CA TRP A 10 -7.25 2.38 5.57
C TRP A 10 -5.73 2.27 5.83
N GLY A 11 -5.34 1.76 7.00
CA GLY A 11 -3.94 1.60 7.40
C GLY A 11 -3.20 2.90 7.67
N ILE A 12 -3.87 4.05 7.69
CA ILE A 12 -3.24 5.38 7.83
C ILE A 12 -3.02 5.78 9.30
N GLU A 13 -3.34 4.92 10.26
CA GLU A 13 -3.12 5.20 11.69
C GLU A 13 -1.67 5.61 12.03
N PRO A 14 -0.61 4.96 11.50
CA PRO A 14 0.76 5.36 11.80
C PRO A 14 1.07 6.80 11.36
N ILE A 15 0.66 7.19 10.16
CA ILE A 15 0.90 8.55 9.67
C ILE A 15 0.03 9.58 10.40
N CYS A 16 -1.21 9.24 10.76
CA CYS A 16 -2.06 10.11 11.57
C CYS A 16 -1.47 10.37 12.96
N ARG A 17 -0.89 9.35 13.60
CA ARG A 17 -0.15 9.50 14.87
C ARG A 17 1.02 10.47 14.71
N VAL A 18 1.92 10.21 13.75
CA VAL A 18 3.12 11.04 13.50
C VAL A 18 2.76 12.50 13.27
N LEU A 19 1.72 12.76 12.47
CA LEU A 19 1.25 14.12 12.19
C LEU A 19 0.62 14.80 13.42
N SER A 20 -0.02 14.04 14.31
CA SER A 20 -0.65 14.59 15.53
C SER A 20 0.37 14.95 16.61
N GLU A 21 1.53 14.29 16.61
CA GLU A 21 2.60 14.50 17.59
C GLU A 21 3.55 15.65 17.21
N ASN A 22 3.32 16.34 16.09
CA ASN A 22 4.21 17.36 15.50
C ASN A 22 5.65 16.84 15.28
N THR A 23 5.74 15.62 14.79
CA THR A 23 7.00 14.90 14.63
C THR A 23 7.77 15.35 13.36
N GLY A 24 9.07 15.03 13.28
CA GLY A 24 9.96 15.40 12.18
C GLY A 24 9.72 14.65 10.87
N ARG A 25 10.40 15.10 9.80
CA ARG A 25 10.31 14.53 8.44
C ARG A 25 10.62 13.03 8.39
N GLU A 26 11.60 12.58 9.17
CA GLU A 26 12.08 11.19 9.14
C GLU A 26 11.00 10.19 9.58
N ASP A 27 10.20 10.56 10.59
CA ASP A 27 9.10 9.71 11.05
C ASP A 27 7.93 9.67 10.07
N VAL A 28 7.69 10.78 9.36
CA VAL A 28 6.70 10.82 8.26
C VAL A 28 7.14 9.89 7.13
N GLU A 29 8.42 9.92 6.77
CA GLU A 29 9.00 9.01 5.76
C GLU A 29 8.87 7.55 6.21
N ALA A 30 9.20 7.23 7.46
CA ALA A 30 9.07 5.89 8.00
C ALA A 30 7.62 5.39 8.00
N ALA A 31 6.67 6.21 8.48
CA ALA A 31 5.25 5.86 8.49
C ALA A 31 4.69 5.67 7.06
N THR A 32 5.16 6.49 6.12
CA THR A 32 4.76 6.37 4.71
C THR A 32 5.29 5.07 4.10
N VAL A 33 6.57 4.73 4.33
CA VAL A 33 7.16 3.48 3.84
C VAL A 33 6.44 2.26 4.43
N GLN A 34 6.08 2.29 5.72
CA GLN A 34 5.29 1.23 6.35
C GLN A 34 3.91 1.08 5.70
N TRP A 35 3.22 2.19 5.43
CA TRP A 35 1.92 2.17 4.76
C TRP A 35 1.99 1.61 3.34
N VAL A 36 2.97 2.07 2.54
CA VAL A 36 3.19 1.58 1.17
C VAL A 36 3.46 0.09 1.17
N HIS A 37 4.38 -0.37 2.04
CA HIS A 37 4.69 -1.79 2.15
C HIS A 37 3.43 -2.62 2.41
N TRP A 38 2.67 -2.28 3.46
CA TRP A 38 1.44 -2.98 3.78
C TRP A 38 0.42 -2.96 2.64
N PHE A 39 0.23 -1.81 1.98
CA PHE A 39 -0.70 -1.66 0.87
C PHE A 39 -0.35 -2.57 -0.32
N ASP A 40 0.94 -2.71 -0.61
CA ASP A 40 1.45 -3.45 -1.76
C ASP A 40 1.64 -4.94 -1.51
N THR A 41 1.94 -5.36 -0.27
CA THR A 41 2.33 -6.74 0.03
C THR A 41 1.33 -7.51 0.89
N GLU A 42 0.48 -6.83 1.65
CA GLU A 42 -0.42 -7.45 2.63
C GLU A 42 -1.89 -7.16 2.36
N ARG A 43 -2.22 -5.93 1.95
CA ARG A 43 -3.61 -5.53 1.69
C ARG A 43 -4.11 -6.16 0.39
N VAL A 44 -5.14 -7.00 0.51
CA VAL A 44 -5.87 -7.52 -0.64
C VAL A 44 -6.87 -6.49 -1.17
N HIS A 45 -7.02 -6.41 -2.49
CA HIS A 45 -7.90 -5.45 -3.14
C HIS A 45 -8.99 -6.18 -3.93
N GLY A 46 -10.25 -5.81 -3.69
CA GLY A 46 -11.38 -6.46 -4.39
C GLY A 46 -11.32 -6.30 -5.91
N ILE A 47 -10.78 -5.19 -6.41
CA ILE A 47 -10.56 -4.98 -7.86
C ILE A 47 -9.44 -5.83 -8.44
N LEU A 48 -8.58 -6.39 -7.59
CA LEU A 48 -7.48 -7.28 -7.96
C LEU A 48 -7.83 -8.75 -7.64
N ASP A 49 -9.12 -9.11 -7.64
CA ASP A 49 -9.60 -10.45 -7.29
C ASP A 49 -9.12 -10.93 -5.91
N TYR A 50 -9.12 -10.04 -4.92
CA TYR A 50 -8.62 -10.29 -3.55
C TYR A 50 -7.13 -10.67 -3.50
N ARG A 51 -6.33 -10.16 -4.43
CA ARG A 51 -4.87 -10.23 -4.41
C ARG A 51 -4.23 -8.90 -4.04
N THR A 52 -2.96 -8.95 -3.69
CA THR A 52 -2.13 -7.77 -3.46
C THR A 52 -1.55 -7.26 -4.78
N PRO A 53 -1.16 -5.97 -4.86
CA PRO A 53 -0.47 -5.42 -6.03
C PRO A 53 0.80 -6.22 -6.37
N THR A 54 1.60 -6.60 -5.36
CA THR A 54 2.82 -7.40 -5.54
C THR A 54 2.54 -8.76 -6.20
N GLU A 55 1.44 -9.43 -5.83
CA GLU A 55 1.04 -10.71 -6.46
C GLU A 55 0.64 -10.51 -7.93
N ILE A 56 0.02 -9.38 -8.26
CA ILE A 56 -0.34 -9.02 -9.64
C ILE A 56 0.92 -8.79 -10.47
N GLU A 57 1.81 -7.94 -9.99
CA GLU A 57 3.06 -7.61 -10.67
C GLU A 57 3.93 -8.85 -10.87
N THR A 58 4.09 -9.69 -9.84
CA THR A 58 4.88 -10.92 -9.93
C THR A 58 4.34 -11.86 -11.02
N ALA A 59 3.01 -12.03 -11.11
CA ALA A 59 2.40 -12.84 -12.16
C ALA A 59 2.58 -12.24 -13.55
N CYS A 60 2.47 -10.91 -13.69
CA CYS A 60 2.68 -10.21 -14.95
C CYS A 60 4.14 -10.34 -15.45
N TYR A 61 5.13 -10.16 -14.57
CA TYR A 61 6.54 -10.26 -14.93
C TYR A 61 7.03 -11.70 -15.13
N ALA A 62 6.37 -12.69 -14.53
CA ALA A 62 6.66 -14.10 -14.77
C ALA A 62 6.20 -14.57 -16.16
N GLN A 63 5.30 -13.84 -16.81
CA GLN A 63 4.85 -14.15 -18.15
C GLN A 63 5.95 -13.78 -19.17
N PRO A 64 6.34 -14.68 -20.10
CA PRO A 64 7.25 -14.31 -21.17
C PRO A 64 6.68 -13.12 -21.95
N PRO A 65 7.52 -12.22 -22.50
CA PRO A 65 7.05 -11.13 -23.34
C PRO A 65 6.15 -11.71 -24.43
N ALA A 66 4.96 -11.14 -24.61
CA ALA A 66 4.08 -11.54 -25.70
C ALA A 66 4.86 -11.44 -27.01
N ALA A 67 4.97 -12.55 -27.75
CA ALA A 67 5.56 -12.53 -29.07
C ALA A 67 4.82 -11.46 -29.90
N PRO A 68 5.54 -10.64 -30.71
CA PRO A 68 4.88 -9.63 -31.52
C PRO A 68 3.85 -10.32 -32.43
N ALA A 69 2.64 -9.76 -32.48
CA ALA A 69 1.62 -10.21 -33.43
C ALA A 69 2.19 -10.07 -34.84
N ALA A 70 2.25 -11.21 -35.55
CA ALA A 70 2.74 -11.31 -36.93
C ALA A 70 1.80 -10.63 -37.94
#